data_AF-B7RXE1-F1
#
_entry.id   AF-B7RXE1-F1
#
_cell.length_a   1.000
_cell.length_b   1.000
_cell.length_c   1.000
_cell.angle_alpha   90.00
_cell.angle_beta   90.00
_cell.angle_gamma   90.00
#
_symmetry.space_group_name_H-M   'P 1'
#
loop_
_entity.id
_entity.type
_entity.pdbx_description
1 polymer ?
#
loop_
_entity_poly.entity_id
_entity_poly.type
_entity_poly.pdbx_seq_one_letter_code
_entity_poly.pdbx_strand_id
1 'polypeptide(L)' 'MPITLNNSVIVTDSGDNYFPENEIKFYILDKKLRFEIDLDKFKKKNITVSSELLKLAKIK' A
#
# COMPACT_ATOMS: atom_id res chain seq x y z
N MET A 1 21.42 9.53 1.84
CA MET A 1 21.21 8.19 2.43
C MET A 1 19.76 7.82 2.18
N PRO A 2 19.42 6.59 1.75
CA PRO A 2 18.03 6.18 1.65
C PRO A 2 17.41 6.21 3.06
N ILE A 3 16.26 6.84 3.20
CA ILE A 3 15.53 6.88 4.47
C ILE A 3 14.81 5.53 4.58
N THR A 4 15.33 4.63 5.41
CA THR A 4 14.65 3.38 5.73
C THR A 4 13.58 3.68 6.79
N LEU A 5 12.34 3.91 6.35
CA LEU A 5 11.22 4.14 7.26
C LEU A 5 10.66 2.81 7.78
N ASN A 6 11.28 2.27 8.82
CA ASN A 6 10.75 1.10 9.53
C ASN A 6 9.44 1.46 10.25
N ASN A 7 8.54 0.49 10.39
CA ASN A 7 7.24 0.67 11.06
C ASN A 7 6.37 1.80 10.48
N SER A 8 6.57 2.12 9.20
CA SER A 8 5.78 3.13 8.48
C SER A 8 5.04 2.50 7.31
N VAL A 9 3.88 3.06 6.98
CA VAL A 9 3.12 2.70 5.79
C VAL A 9 3.11 3.91 4.86
N ILE A 10 3.66 3.74 3.67
CA ILE A 10 3.61 4.75 2.62
C ILE A 10 2.38 4.49 1.77
N VAL A 11 1.53 5.50 1.70
CA VAL A 11 0.27 5.50 0.96
C VAL A 11 0.38 6.47 -0.20
N THR A 12 -0.03 6.04 -1.38
CA THR A 12 0.04 6.84 -2.60
C THR A 12 -1.27 6.77 -3.37
N ASP A 13 -1.54 7.77 -4.19
CA ASP A 13 -2.60 7.71 -5.19
C ASP A 13 -2.08 7.14 -6.52
N SER A 14 -2.98 6.91 -7.46
CA SER A 14 -2.65 6.44 -8.81
C SER A 14 -2.32 7.58 -9.76
N GLY A 15 -1.89 8.75 -9.26
CA GLY A 15 -1.41 9.83 -10.11
C GLY A 15 -0.13 9.45 -10.86
N ASP A 16 0.38 10.37 -11.68
CA ASP A 16 1.60 10.17 -12.51
C ASP A 16 2.90 9.98 -11.68
N ASN A 17 2.81 10.02 -10.36
CA ASN A 17 3.94 9.83 -9.45
C ASN A 17 4.15 8.34 -9.17
N TYR A 18 4.94 7.67 -10.03
CA TYR A 18 5.38 6.31 -9.76
C TYR A 18 6.29 6.27 -8.53
N PHE A 19 5.76 5.77 -7.41
CA PHE A 19 6.50 5.57 -6.17
C PHE A 19 6.56 4.08 -5.83
N PRO A 20 7.63 3.37 -6.21
CA PRO A 20 7.71 1.91 -6.10
C PRO A 20 7.76 1.41 -4.66
N GLU A 21 8.14 2.26 -3.71
CA GLU A 21 8.27 1.92 -2.28
C GLU A 21 6.96 2.08 -1.50
N ASN A 22 5.81 2.17 -2.18
CA ASN A 22 4.50 2.26 -1.53
C ASN A 22 4.03 0.90 -1.01
N GLU A 23 3.39 0.89 0.14
CA GLU A 23 2.70 -0.29 0.69
C GLU A 23 1.24 -0.35 0.26
N ILE A 24 0.63 0.83 0.11
CA ILE A 24 -0.77 0.99 -0.28
C ILE A 24 -0.84 1.96 -1.45
N LYS A 25 -1.58 1.57 -2.49
CA LYS A 25 -1.90 2.44 -3.62
C LYS A 25 -3.40 2.56 -3.80
N PHE A 26 -3.92 3.78 -3.71
CA PHE A 26 -5.30 4.09 -4.04
C PHE A 26 -5.45 4.34 -5.55
N TYR A 27 -6.59 3.95 -6.10
CA TYR A 27 -6.93 4.18 -7.50
C TYR A 27 -8.45 4.24 -7.70
N ILE A 28 -8.87 4.85 -8.80
CA ILE A 28 -10.28 4.83 -9.23
C ILE A 28 -10.47 3.71 -10.24
N LEU A 29 -11.44 2.83 -9.99
CA LEU A 29 -11.89 1.81 -10.94
C LEU A 29 -13.42 1.76 -10.90
N ASP A 30 -14.06 1.85 -12.06
CA ASP A 30 -15.52 1.89 -12.22
C ASP A 30 -16.19 2.99 -11.38
N LYS A 31 -15.60 4.19 -11.37
CA LYS A 31 -16.03 5.35 -10.56
C LYS A 31 -16.04 5.09 -9.04
N LYS A 32 -15.36 4.03 -8.56
CA LYS A 32 -15.21 3.72 -7.13
C LYS A 32 -13.76 3.88 -6.71
N LEU A 33 -13.55 4.43 -5.52
CA LEU A 33 -12.25 4.45 -4.86
C LEU A 33 -11.91 3.03 -4.41
N ARG A 34 -10.74 2.55 -4.82
CA ARG A 34 -10.19 1.25 -4.45
C ARG A 34 -8.76 1.42 -4.01
N PHE A 35 -8.20 0.37 -3.44
CA PHE A 35 -6.79 0.34 -3.10
C PHE A 35 -6.21 -1.06 -3.25
N GLU A 36 -4.91 -1.11 -3.46
CA GLU A 36 -4.11 -2.33 -3.44
C GLU A 36 -3.09 -2.28 -2.30
N ILE A 37 -2.78 -3.46 -1.76
CA ILE A 37 -1.80 -3.66 -0.69
C ILE A 37 -0.70 -4.60 -1.21
N ASP A 38 0.56 -4.23 -0.99
CA ASP A 38 1.75 -5.06 -1.23
C ASP A 38 2.16 -5.77 0.08
N LEU A 39 1.72 -7.01 0.25
CA LEU A 39 1.92 -7.75 1.51
C LEU A 39 3.39 -8.04 1.81
N ASP A 40 4.21 -8.18 0.77
CA ASP A 40 5.63 -8.48 0.95
C ASP A 40 6.39 -7.28 1.50
N LYS A 41 6.00 -6.05 1.15
CA LYS A 41 6.53 -4.84 1.80
C LYS A 41 6.11 -4.71 3.25
N PHE A 42 4.86 -5.01 3.58
CA PHE A 42 4.39 -5.05 4.98
C PHE A 42 5.23 -6.03 5.82
N LYS A 43 5.45 -7.25 5.32
CA LYS A 43 6.30 -8.26 5.97
C LYS A 43 7.74 -7.77 6.15
N LYS A 44 8.35 -7.20 5.10
CA LYS A 44 9.72 -6.65 5.15
C LYS A 44 9.87 -5.53 6.19
N LYS A 45 8.82 -4.72 6.39
CA LYS A 45 8.79 -3.63 7.39
C LYS A 45 8.34 -4.08 8.78
N ASN A 46 8.08 -5.37 8.99
CA ASN A 46 7.55 -5.94 10.24
C ASN A 46 6.25 -5.26 10.69
N ILE A 47 5.35 -4.97 9.74
CA ILE A 47 4.05 -4.34 10.00
C ILE A 47 2.97 -5.41 9.90
N THR A 48 2.15 -5.52 10.94
CA THR A 48 0.97 -6.38 10.94
C THR A 48 -0.24 -5.57 10.44
N VAL A 49 -1.06 -6.20 9.60
CA VAL A 49 -2.27 -5.61 9.04
C VAL A 49 -3.50 -6.42 9.47
N SER A 50 -4.59 -5.73 9.79
CA SER A 50 -5.83 -6.39 10.23
C SER A 50 -6.47 -7.18 9.08
N SER A 51 -7.14 -8.29 9.42
CA SER A 51 -7.85 -9.11 8.44
C SER A 51 -8.99 -8.34 7.75
N GLU A 52 -9.57 -7.38 8.46
CA GLU A 52 -10.64 -6.48 8.02
C GLU A 52 -10.16 -5.58 6.88
N LEU A 53 -8.93 -5.04 6.96
CA LEU A 53 -8.38 -4.23 5.89
C LEU A 53 -8.08 -5.06 4.64
N LEU A 54 -7.58 -6.29 4.83
CA LEU A 54 -7.29 -7.22 3.71
C LEU A 54 -8.55 -7.61 2.93
N LYS A 55 -9.70 -7.74 3.60
CA LYS A 55 -10.98 -8.02 2.95
C LYS A 55 -11.44 -6.90 2.01
N LEU A 56 -10.99 -5.67 2.25
CA LEU A 56 -11.35 -4.49 1.45
C LEU A 56 -10.34 -4.22 0.31
N ALA A 57 -9.13 -4.78 0.41
CA ALA A 57 -8.02 -4.52 -0.51
C ALA A 57 -8.02 -5.46 -1.72
N LYS A 58 -7.44 -4.99 -2.83
CA LYS A 58 -6.83 -5.91 -3.80
C LYS A 58 -5.44 -6.31 -3.30
N ILE A 59 -5.21 -7.59 -3.10
CA ILE A 59 -3.92 -8.10 -2.62
C ILE A 59 -2.97 -8.28 -3.80
N LYS A 60 -1.75 -7.77 -3.69
CA LYS A 60 -0.63 -7.99 -4.61
C LYS A 60 0.47 -8.81 -3.93
#